data_AF-A0A4Q9YRY5-F1
#
_entry.id   AF-A0A4Q9YRY5-F1
#
_cell.length_a   1.000
_cell.length_b   1.000
_cell.length_c   1.000
_cell.angle_alpha   90.00
_cell.angle_beta   90.00
_cell.angle_gamma   90.00
#
_symmetry.space_group_name_H-M   'P 1'
#
loop_
_entity.id
_entity.type
_entity.pdbx_description
1 polymer ?
#
loop_
_entity_poly.entity_id
_entity_poly.type
_entity_poly.pdbx_seq_one_letter_code
_entity_poly.pdbx_strand_id
1 'polypeptide(L)'
;MIKINKPSMVFTTKALLRYTGTNYNYLQEKRFEKMVIIEREYNLREDLIVQHTMFDGTQIMFSMISGKLYIKENGYYELKEGQNFCDFILFWDEKFMVFEGNISYMNNVNDNFKYKEDFKATMILPYDKHLLKIWEENNKLIG
;
A
#
# COMPACT_ATOMS: atom_id res chain seq x y z
N MET A 1 -23.44 -10.61 22.88
CA MET A 1 -23.70 -9.74 21.71
C MET A 1 -22.59 -9.95 20.71
N ILE A 2 -22.89 -10.56 19.55
CA ILE A 2 -21.94 -10.64 18.44
C ILE A 2 -21.89 -9.23 17.83
N LYS A 3 -20.74 -8.54 17.92
CA LYS A 3 -20.54 -7.28 17.17
C LYS A 3 -20.43 -7.66 15.70
N ILE A 4 -21.48 -7.38 14.93
CA ILE A 4 -21.43 -7.45 13.48
C ILE A 4 -20.64 -6.21 13.04
N ASN A 5 -19.41 -6.40 12.58
CA ASN A 5 -18.63 -5.31 11.99
C ASN A 5 -19.30 -4.91 10.67
N LYS A 6 -19.54 -3.61 10.49
CA LYS A 6 -19.99 -3.07 9.21
C LYS A 6 -18.94 -3.43 8.14
N PRO A 7 -19.33 -3.81 6.91
CA PRO A 7 -18.34 -4.02 5.84
C PRO A 7 -17.56 -2.73 5.60
N SER A 8 -16.24 -2.86 5.49
CA SER A 8 -15.33 -1.73 5.23
C SER A 8 -15.63 -1.10 3.87
N MET A 9 -15.58 0.23 3.81
CA MET A 9 -15.66 0.94 2.54
C MET A 9 -14.42 0.67 1.70
N VAL A 10 -14.59 0.68 0.38
CA VAL A 10 -13.53 0.38 -0.57
C VAL A 10 -13.44 1.51 -1.59
N PHE A 11 -12.23 2.05 -1.77
CA PHE A 11 -11.91 3.08 -2.74
C PHE A 11 -11.06 2.47 -3.85
N THR A 12 -11.43 2.74 -5.09
CA THR A 12 -10.64 2.35 -6.26
C THR A 12 -9.78 3.52 -6.70
N THR A 13 -8.49 3.27 -6.93
CA THR A 13 -7.55 4.28 -7.41
C THR A 13 -6.82 3.80 -8.67
N LYS A 14 -6.37 4.75 -9.48
CA LYS A 14 -5.38 4.49 -10.54
C LYS A 14 -4.01 4.81 -9.97
N ALA A 15 -3.14 3.81 -9.90
CA ALA A 15 -1.80 3.93 -9.39
C ALA A 15 -0.78 3.88 -10.53
N LEU A 16 0.23 4.73 -10.47
CA LEU A 16 1.43 4.61 -11.28
C LEU A 16 2.54 4.05 -10.40
N LEU A 17 2.90 2.79 -10.62
CA LEU A 17 4.05 2.14 -10.00
C LEU A 17 5.26 2.30 -10.90
N ARG A 18 6.35 2.82 -10.32
CA ARG A 18 7.64 2.98 -11.01
C ARG A 18 8.69 2.21 -10.26
N TYR A 19 9.28 1.22 -10.91
CA TYR A 19 10.39 0.48 -10.34
C TYR A 19 11.64 1.37 -10.20
N THR A 20 12.28 1.33 -9.04
CA THR A 20 13.50 2.08 -8.72
C THR A 20 14.60 1.20 -8.12
N GLY A 21 14.38 -0.12 -8.03
CA GLY A 21 15.39 -1.07 -7.56
C GLY A 21 16.41 -1.46 -8.63
N THR A 22 17.13 -2.56 -8.38
CA THR A 22 18.26 -3.01 -9.21
C THR A 22 17.94 -4.17 -10.16
N ASN A 23 16.72 -4.71 -10.13
CA ASN A 23 16.27 -5.78 -11.02
C ASN A 23 15.92 -5.23 -12.41
N TYR A 24 16.84 -5.40 -13.36
CA TYR A 24 16.71 -4.89 -14.73
C TYR A 24 15.49 -5.39 -15.49
N ASN A 25 14.90 -6.54 -15.12
CA ASN A 25 13.68 -7.04 -15.75
C ASN A 25 12.47 -6.12 -15.51
N TYR A 26 12.42 -5.44 -14.36
CA TYR A 26 11.29 -4.58 -13.99
C TYR A 26 11.52 -3.10 -14.34
N LEU A 27 12.73 -2.72 -14.76
CA LEU A 27 13.08 -1.33 -15.10
C LEU A 27 12.28 -0.74 -16.27
N GLN A 28 11.69 -1.57 -17.13
CA GLN A 28 10.86 -1.11 -18.27
C GLN A 28 9.36 -1.08 -17.95
N GLU A 29 8.94 -1.56 -16.78
CA GLU A 29 7.53 -1.66 -16.42
C GLU A 29 7.03 -0.35 -15.80
N LYS A 30 6.49 0.53 -16.65
CA LYS A 30 5.72 1.71 -16.23
C LYS A 30 4.26 1.47 -16.57
N ARG A 31 3.47 1.05 -15.59
CA ARG A 31 2.05 0.72 -15.82
C ARG A 31 1.15 1.54 -14.91
N PHE A 32 0.01 1.95 -15.47
CA PHE A 32 -1.14 2.36 -14.69
C PHE A 32 -1.85 1.10 -14.20
N GLU A 33 -1.82 0.92 -12.89
CA GLU A 33 -2.41 -0.19 -12.16
C GLU A 33 -3.72 0.26 -11.54
N LYS A 34 -4.69 -0.64 -11.44
CA LYS A 34 -5.84 -0.41 -10.58
C LYS A 34 -5.49 -0.93 -9.19
N MET A 35 -5.55 -0.07 -8.19
CA MET A 35 -5.38 -0.46 -6.79
C MET A 35 -6.67 -0.24 -6.01
N VAL A 36 -6.76 -0.98 -4.90
CA VAL A 36 -7.90 -0.96 -4.00
C VAL A 36 -7.40 -0.52 -2.63
N ILE A 37 -7.98 0.57 -2.13
CA ILE A 37 -7.79 1.07 -0.77
C ILE A 37 -8.99 0.63 0.05
N ILE A 38 -8.75 -0.14 1.11
CA ILE A 38 -9.73 -0.60 2.08
C ILE A 38 -9.69 0.38 3.23
N GLU A 39 -10.85 0.94 3.59
CA GLU A 39 -11.01 1.85 4.73
C GLU A 39 -10.36 1.31 6.00
N ARG A 40 -10.65 0.04 6.32
CA ARG A 40 -10.17 -0.64 7.52
C ARG A 40 -10.03 -2.12 7.31
N GLU A 41 -8.90 -2.69 7.69
CA GLU A 41 -8.69 -4.13 7.78
C GLU A 41 -8.78 -4.56 9.25
N TYR A 42 -9.90 -5.21 9.61
CA TYR A 42 -10.20 -5.53 11.01
C TYR A 42 -9.23 -6.52 11.63
N ASN A 43 -8.68 -7.45 10.84
CA ASN A 43 -7.74 -8.46 11.36
C ASN A 43 -6.39 -7.84 11.72
N LEU A 44 -5.94 -6.86 10.95
CA LEU A 44 -4.69 -6.15 11.17
C LEU A 44 -4.86 -4.93 12.09
N ARG A 45 -6.11 -4.47 12.28
CA ARG A 45 -6.47 -3.25 13.02
C ARG A 45 -5.81 -2.00 12.43
N GLU A 46 -5.71 -1.96 11.11
CA GLU A 46 -5.11 -0.87 10.35
C GLU A 46 -6.18 -0.19 9.49
N ASP A 47 -6.06 1.12 9.35
CA ASP A 47 -6.89 1.93 8.46
C ASP A 47 -6.12 2.25 7.17
N LEU A 48 -6.84 2.48 6.07
CA LEU A 48 -6.29 2.81 4.74
C LEU A 48 -5.26 1.79 4.25
N ILE A 49 -5.73 0.54 4.13
CA ILE A 49 -4.94 -0.59 3.66
C ILE A 49 -5.04 -0.71 2.15
N VAL A 50 -3.91 -0.84 1.47
CA VAL A 50 -3.86 -1.21 0.05
C VAL A 50 -3.54 -2.68 -0.08
N GLN A 51 -4.26 -3.37 -0.97
CA GLN A 51 -3.93 -4.75 -1.39
C GLN A 51 -3.55 -4.74 -2.87
N HIS A 52 -2.43 -5.37 -3.21
CA HIS A 52 -1.92 -5.38 -4.57
C HIS A 52 -1.06 -6.62 -4.89
N THR A 53 -0.98 -6.99 -6.17
CA THR A 53 -0.06 -8.01 -6.67
C THR A 53 0.99 -7.32 -7.52
N MET A 54 2.25 -7.40 -7.10
CA MET A 54 3.39 -6.76 -7.76
C MET A 54 3.76 -7.48 -9.07
N PHE A 55 4.67 -6.88 -9.86
CA PHE A 55 5.07 -7.42 -11.17
C PHE A 55 5.71 -8.81 -11.12
N ASP A 56 6.35 -9.14 -10.01
CA ASP A 56 6.96 -10.44 -9.72
C ASP A 56 5.92 -11.49 -9.24
N GLY A 57 4.65 -11.11 -9.11
CA GLY A 57 3.57 -11.95 -8.57
C GLY A 57 3.46 -11.88 -7.04
N THR A 58 4.33 -11.14 -6.35
CA THR A 58 4.28 -10.97 -4.90
C THR A 58 3.00 -10.25 -4.50
N GLN A 59 2.20 -10.90 -3.66
CA GLN A 59 0.99 -10.29 -3.10
C GLN A 59 1.36 -9.51 -1.85
N ILE A 60 1.19 -8.20 -1.90
CA ILE A 60 1.48 -7.28 -0.80
C ILE A 60 0.21 -6.65 -0.27
N MET A 61 0.26 -6.33 1.01
CA MET A 61 -0.71 -5.48 1.67
C MET A 61 0.07 -4.43 2.45
N PHE A 62 -0.30 -3.16 2.38
CA PHE A 62 0.41 -2.12 3.12
C PHE A 62 -0.54 -1.07 3.68
N SER A 63 -0.17 -0.56 4.86
CA SER A 63 -0.86 0.55 5.51
C SER A 63 -0.29 1.86 5.01
N MET A 64 -1.16 2.71 4.45
CA MET A 64 -0.78 4.05 4.04
C MET A 64 -0.58 4.99 5.23
N ILE A 65 -1.02 4.59 6.43
CA ILE A 65 -0.91 5.35 7.68
C ILE A 65 0.33 4.93 8.48
N SER A 66 0.42 3.65 8.84
CA SER A 66 1.49 3.17 9.74
C SER A 66 2.77 2.81 9.00
N GLY A 67 2.72 2.75 7.67
CA GLY A 67 3.83 2.32 6.84
C GLY A 67 4.18 0.83 6.93
N LYS A 68 3.38 0.05 7.67
CA LYS A 68 3.55 -1.41 7.77
C LYS A 68 3.27 -2.07 6.43
N LEU A 69 4.14 -2.99 6.06
CA LEU A 69 4.01 -3.80 4.86
C LEU A 69 3.96 -5.28 5.22
N TYR A 70 2.99 -5.97 4.64
CA TYR A 70 2.71 -7.37 4.80
C TYR A 70 2.89 -8.08 3.46
N ILE A 71 3.51 -9.25 3.47
CA ILE A 71 3.68 -10.09 2.29
C ILE A 71 2.89 -11.37 2.50
N LYS A 72 2.19 -11.83 1.47
CA LYS A 72 1.44 -13.08 1.55
C LYS A 72 2.37 -14.28 1.37
N GLU A 73 2.45 -15.11 2.40
CA GLU A 73 3.19 -16.36 2.42
C GLU A 73 2.29 -17.48 2.93
N ASN A 74 2.33 -18.65 2.28
CA ASN A 74 1.51 -19.82 2.66
C ASN A 74 0.00 -19.54 2.82
N GLY A 75 -0.52 -18.55 2.08
CA GLY A 75 -1.93 -18.16 2.12
C GLY A 75 -2.27 -17.03 3.12
N TYR A 76 -1.33 -16.64 3.98
CA TYR A 76 -1.54 -15.63 5.03
C TYR A 76 -0.65 -14.40 4.83
N TYR A 77 -1.13 -13.23 5.22
CA TYR A 77 -0.32 -12.00 5.19
C TYR A 77 0.51 -11.89 6.47
N GLU A 78 1.83 -11.89 6.31
CA GLU A 78 2.77 -11.77 7.41
C GLU A 78 3.42 -10.39 7.42
N LEU A 79 3.47 -9.77 8.60
CA LEU A 79 4.22 -8.52 8.80
C LEU A 79 5.71 -8.83 8.69
N LYS A 80 6.42 -8.05 7.88
CA LYS A 80 7.87 -8.19 7.72
C LYS A 80 8.57 -6.96 8.31
N GLU A 81 8.81 -7.00 9.61
CA GLU A 81 9.43 -5.89 10.35
C GLU A 81 10.90 -5.66 9.95
N GLY A 82 11.35 -4.40 10.01
CA GLY A 82 12.77 -4.02 9.91
C GLY A 82 13.39 -4.04 8.50
N GLN A 83 12.68 -4.49 7.47
CA GLN A 83 13.21 -4.62 6.10
C GLN A 83 12.28 -4.11 5.00
N ASN A 84 11.04 -3.78 5.36
CA ASN A 84 10.03 -3.30 4.43
C ASN A 84 9.51 -1.93 4.89
N PHE A 85 9.38 -1.01 3.94
CA PHE A 85 9.01 0.36 4.23
C PHE A 85 7.93 0.83 3.25
N CYS A 86 6.92 1.47 3.80
CA CYS A 86 5.89 2.15 3.06
C CYS A 86 5.70 3.52 3.70
N ASP A 87 5.71 4.59 2.90
CA ASP A 87 5.45 5.94 3.39
C ASP A 87 4.76 6.73 2.29
N PHE A 88 3.68 7.39 2.65
CA PHE A 88 2.79 8.08 1.74
C PHE A 88 2.46 9.47 2.27
N ILE A 89 2.40 10.43 1.35
CA ILE A 89 1.94 11.78 1.58
C ILE A 89 0.68 12.00 0.74
N LEU A 90 -0.32 12.66 1.32
CA LEU A 90 -1.54 13.04 0.63
C LEU A 90 -1.47 14.50 0.17
N PHE A 91 -1.65 14.70 -1.14
CA PHE A 91 -1.97 15.98 -1.76
C PHE A 91 -3.42 15.94 -2.26
N TRP A 92 -4.17 17.03 -2.13
CA TRP A 92 -5.55 17.05 -2.59
C TRP A 92 -6.01 18.44 -2.99
N ASP A 93 -7.02 18.48 -3.87
CA ASP A 93 -7.82 19.65 -4.19
C ASP A 93 -9.31 19.26 -4.24
N GLU A 94 -10.17 20.15 -4.71
CA GLU A 94 -11.62 19.91 -4.79
C GLU A 94 -12.03 18.77 -5.76
N LYS A 95 -11.11 18.29 -6.61
CA LYS A 95 -11.38 17.30 -7.66
C LYS A 95 -10.65 15.99 -7.44
N PHE A 96 -9.43 16.03 -6.93
CA PHE A 96 -8.54 14.89 -6.85
C PHE A 96 -7.87 14.75 -5.50
N MET A 97 -7.57 13.51 -5.16
CA MET A 97 -6.63 13.13 -4.12
C MET A 97 -5.48 12.36 -4.79
N VAL A 98 -4.26 12.70 -4.38
CA VAL A 98 -3.02 12.12 -4.86
C VAL A 98 -2.21 11.66 -3.67
N PHE A 99 -2.03 10.35 -3.55
CA PHE A 99 -1.10 9.77 -2.59
C PHE A 99 0.21 9.46 -3.29
N GLU A 100 1.29 10.06 -2.83
CA GLU A 100 2.63 9.79 -3.33
C GLU A 100 3.48 9.14 -2.26
N GLY A 101 4.18 8.07 -2.61
CA GLY A 101 4.93 7.31 -1.64
C GLY A 101 5.95 6.35 -2.22
N ASN A 102 6.67 5.68 -1.33
CA ASN A 102 7.62 4.63 -1.66
C ASN A 102 7.14 3.31 -1.07
N ILE A 103 7.37 2.22 -1.81
CA ILE A 103 7.13 0.84 -1.36
C ILE A 103 8.45 0.11 -1.54
N SER A 104 8.99 -0.41 -0.44
CA SER A 104 10.25 -1.16 -0.42
C SER A 104 10.02 -2.47 0.31
N TYR A 105 10.46 -3.58 -0.28
CA TYR A 105 10.44 -4.87 0.40
C TYR A 105 11.57 -5.81 -0.03
N MET A 106 11.92 -6.76 0.83
CA MET A 106 12.82 -7.85 0.49
C MET A 106 12.05 -9.01 -0.13
N ASN A 107 12.48 -9.46 -1.31
CA ASN A 107 11.96 -10.66 -1.96
C ASN A 107 12.98 -11.82 -1.82
N ASN A 108 12.48 -13.01 -1.49
CA ASN A 108 13.27 -14.23 -1.38
C ASN A 108 13.07 -15.06 -2.66
N VAL A 109 14.08 -15.15 -3.51
CA VAL A 109 14.03 -16.05 -4.69
C VAL A 109 14.21 -17.50 -4.23
N ASN A 110 15.06 -17.71 -3.22
CA ASN A 110 15.31 -18.97 -2.56
C ASN A 110 15.96 -18.72 -1.18
N ASP A 111 16.24 -19.79 -0.44
CA ASP A 111 16.81 -19.73 0.92
C ASP A 111 18.15 -18.96 1.00
N ASN A 112 18.87 -18.85 -0.11
CA ASN A 112 20.22 -18.27 -0.17
C ASN A 112 20.27 -16.93 -0.91
N PHE A 113 19.18 -16.47 -1.53
CA PHE A 113 19.17 -15.28 -2.36
C PHE A 113 17.98 -14.39 -2.04
N LYS A 114 18.30 -13.24 -1.43
CA LYS A 114 17.36 -12.16 -1.16
C LYS A 114 17.79 -10.93 -1.92
N TYR A 115 16.83 -10.20 -2.46
CA TYR A 115 17.10 -8.93 -3.09
C TYR A 115 16.01 -7.93 -2.73
N LYS A 116 16.40 -6.65 -2.73
CA LYS A 116 15.54 -5.55 -2.33
C LYS A 116 14.82 -5.02 -3.56
N GLU A 117 13.51 -4.92 -3.44
CA GLU A 117 12.65 -4.30 -4.43
C GLU A 117 12.22 -2.93 -3.92
N ASP A 118 12.37 -1.92 -4.77
CA ASP A 118 12.06 -0.53 -4.47
C ASP A 118 11.14 0.04 -5.56
N PHE A 119 10.04 0.67 -5.15
CA PHE A 119 9.06 1.27 -6.03
C PHE A 119 8.65 2.66 -5.53
N LYS A 120 8.40 3.56 -6.48
CA LYS A 120 7.65 4.79 -6.26
C LYS A 120 6.21 4.59 -6.72
N ALA A 121 5.26 4.93 -5.85
CA ALA A 121 3.84 4.83 -6.12
C ALA A 121 3.19 6.21 -6.12
N THR A 122 2.43 6.52 -7.18
CA THR A 122 1.55 7.68 -7.24
C THR A 122 0.11 7.17 -7.45
N MET A 123 -0.74 7.26 -6.43
CA MET A 123 -2.15 6.83 -6.50
C MET A 123 -3.07 8.04 -6.67
N ILE A 124 -3.89 8.04 -7.71
CA ILE A 124 -4.78 9.15 -8.08
C ILE A 124 -6.22 8.67 -8.10
N LEU A 125 -7.08 9.38 -7.36
CA LEU A 125 -8.51 9.12 -7.27
C LEU A 125 -9.30 10.43 -7.15
N PRO A 126 -10.61 10.41 -7.46
CA PRO A 126 -11.47 11.56 -7.20
C PRO A 126 -11.45 11.95 -5.73
N TYR A 127 -11.65 13.24 -5.46
CA TYR A 127 -11.77 13.74 -4.10
C TYR A 127 -12.89 13.04 -3.34
N ASP A 128 -12.56 12.51 -2.17
CA ASP A 128 -13.49 11.85 -1.26
C ASP A 128 -13.30 12.38 0.17
N LYS A 129 -14.34 13.04 0.69
CA LYS A 129 -14.33 13.67 2.01
C LYS A 129 -14.18 12.64 3.15
N HIS A 130 -14.70 11.44 2.97
CA HIS A 130 -14.62 10.38 3.98
C HIS A 130 -13.19 9.84 4.08
N LEU A 131 -12.55 9.60 2.93
CA LEU A 131 -11.14 9.20 2.88
C LEU A 131 -10.21 10.25 3.48
N LEU A 132 -10.42 11.53 3.14
CA LEU A 132 -9.64 12.63 3.72
C LEU A 132 -9.77 12.66 5.24
N LYS A 133 -10.99 12.49 5.76
CA LYS A 133 -11.24 12.48 7.21
C LYS A 133 -10.46 11.37 7.90
N ILE A 134 -10.48 10.13 7.37
CA ILE A 134 -9.72 9.01 7.93
C ILE A 134 -8.22 9.32 7.94
N TRP A 135 -7.71 9.90 6.85
CA TRP A 135 -6.31 10.33 6.77
C TRP A 135 -5.96 11.36 7.84
N GLU A 136 -6.73 12.45 7.95
CA GLU A 136 -6.49 13.52 8.92
C GLU A 136 -6.63 13.07 10.38
N GLU A 137 -7.50 12.12 10.68
CA GLU A 137 -7.65 11.55 12.03
C GLU A 137 -6.40 10.76 12.46
N ASN A 138 -5.73 10.12 11.52
CA ASN A 138 -4.54 9.31 11.74
C ASN A 138 -3.22 10.10 11.63
N ASN A 139 -3.19 11.17 10.82
CA ASN A 139 -1.99 11.96 10.55
C ASN A 139 -1.64 12.97 11.67
N LYS A 140 -2.46 13.05 12.74
CA LYS A 140 -2.26 13.97 13.89
C LYS A 140 -1.10 13.59 14.83
N LEU A 141 -0.15 12.75 14.42
CA LEU A 141 0.95 12.28 15.26
C LEU A 141 2.36 12.71 14.81
N ILE A 142 2.48 13.76 13.99
CA ILE A 142 3.76 14.44 13.79
C ILE A 142 3.57 15.93 14.07
N GLY A 143 3.71 16.28 15.35
CA GLY A 143 3.90 17.64 15.85
C GLY A 143 5.17 17.69 16.70
#